data_AF-A0A946N9I4-F1
#
_entry.id   AF-A0A946N9I4-F1
#
_cell.length_a   1.000
_cell.length_b   1.000
_cell.length_c   1.000
_cell.angle_alpha   90.00
_cell.angle_beta   90.00
_cell.angle_gamma   90.00
#
_symmetry.space_group_name_H-M   'P 1'
#
loop_
_entity.id
_entity.type
_entity.pdbx_description
1 polymer ?
#
loop_
_entity_poly.entity_id
_entity_poly.type
_entity_poly.pdbx_seq_one_letter_code
_entity_poly.pdbx_strand_id
1 'polypeptide(L)'
;SSAALLVFKDAFERANDFNTKKVRNALAKTDMQTFYGNIKFAKGGQNVSKPMVLFQVICNSDGSKCENKVVAPTKWASAKLVHPTPSWSKR
;
A
#
# COMPACT_ATOMS: atom_id res chain seq x y z
N SER A 1 8.07 -10.73 3.54
CA SER A 1 6.74 -10.19 3.89
C SER A 1 6.69 -9.87 5.38
N SER A 2 7.33 -8.77 5.81
CA SER A 2 7.55 -8.51 7.25
C SER A 2 6.37 -7.82 7.94
N ALA A 3 5.53 -7.09 7.19
CA ALA A 3 4.29 -6.48 7.71
C ALA A 3 3.32 -7.54 8.26
N ALA A 4 3.18 -8.66 7.56
CA ALA A 4 2.30 -9.74 7.95
C ALA A 4 2.70 -10.36 9.29
N LEU A 5 4.00 -10.55 9.52
CA LEU A 5 4.53 -11.06 10.79
C LEU A 5 4.31 -10.07 11.94
N LEU A 6 4.47 -8.77 11.69
CA LEU A 6 4.18 -7.73 12.70
C LEU A 6 2.70 -7.74 13.12
N VAL A 7 1.78 -7.83 12.15
CA VAL A 7 0.33 -7.92 12.41
C VAL A 7 -0.01 -9.18 13.19
N PHE A 8 0.63 -10.30 12.86
CA PHE A 8 0.37 -11.57 13.52
C PHE A 8 0.89 -11.57 14.97
N LYS A 9 2.10 -11.02 15.18
CA LYS A 9 2.69 -10.81 16.51
C LYS A 9 1.81 -9.92 17.39
N ASP A 10 1.37 -8.76 16.89
CA ASP A 10 0.45 -7.87 17.60
C ASP A 10 -0.88 -8.56 17.96
N ALA A 11 -1.44 -9.35 17.04
CA ALA A 11 -2.68 -10.06 17.30
C ALA A 11 -2.54 -11.13 18.40
N PHE A 12 -1.40 -11.82 18.49
CA PHE A 12 -1.13 -12.74 19.59
C PHE A 12 -1.01 -12.00 20.93
N GLU A 13 -0.29 -10.87 20.95
CA GLU A 13 -0.14 -10.06 22.16
C GLU A 13 -1.49 -9.54 22.67
N ARG A 14 -2.37 -9.08 21.75
CA ARG A 14 -3.73 -8.65 22.11
C ARG A 14 -4.67 -9.79 22.48
N ALA A 15 -4.50 -10.97 21.88
CA ALA A 15 -5.32 -12.14 22.21
C ALA A 15 -4.93 -12.76 23.56
N ASN A 16 -3.65 -12.62 23.96
CA ASN A 16 -3.05 -13.21 25.15
C ASN A 16 -3.38 -14.72 25.31
N ASP A 17 -3.46 -15.41 24.19
CA ASP A 17 -3.89 -16.81 24.08
C ASP A 17 -3.46 -17.32 22.70
N PHE A 18 -3.26 -18.62 22.58
CA PHE A 18 -2.99 -19.30 21.32
C PHE A 18 -4.27 -19.88 20.67
N ASN A 19 -5.42 -19.70 21.31
CA ASN A 19 -6.71 -20.08 20.76
C ASN A 19 -6.96 -19.38 19.41
N THR A 20 -7.14 -20.18 18.36
CA THR A 20 -7.28 -19.71 16.97
C THR A 20 -8.46 -18.77 16.76
N LYS A 21 -9.58 -18.94 17.49
CA LYS A 21 -10.72 -18.03 17.42
C LYS A 21 -10.40 -16.68 18.05
N LYS A 22 -9.71 -16.66 19.20
CA LYS A 22 -9.30 -15.42 19.85
C LYS A 22 -8.30 -14.64 19.00
N VAL A 23 -7.28 -15.31 18.45
CA VAL A 23 -6.29 -14.70 17.56
C VAL A 23 -6.95 -14.17 16.28
N ARG A 24 -7.88 -14.93 15.67
CA ARG A 24 -8.66 -14.46 14.52
C ARG A 24 -9.47 -13.20 14.83
N ASN A 25 -10.10 -13.16 16.01
CA ASN A 25 -10.85 -11.97 16.44
C ASN A 25 -9.93 -10.77 16.69
N ALA A 26 -8.73 -10.98 17.23
CA ALA A 26 -7.73 -9.93 17.40
C ALA A 26 -7.24 -9.41 16.03
N LEU A 27 -6.94 -10.29 15.08
CA LEU A 27 -6.58 -9.95 13.70
C LEU A 27 -7.68 -9.14 13.01
N ALA A 28 -8.94 -9.56 13.13
CA ALA A 28 -10.06 -8.82 12.52
C ALA A 28 -10.23 -7.41 13.09
N LYS A 29 -9.80 -7.17 14.34
CA LYS A 29 -9.82 -5.87 15.01
C LYS A 29 -8.54 -5.05 14.80
N THR A 30 -7.59 -5.54 13.99
CA THR A 30 -6.35 -4.81 13.73
C THR A 30 -6.64 -3.49 13.04
N ASP A 31 -6.15 -2.41 13.65
CA ASP A 31 -6.10 -1.06 13.12
C ASP A 31 -4.78 -0.44 13.60
N MET A 32 -3.73 -0.55 12.79
CA MET A 32 -2.37 -0.18 13.20
C MET A 32 -1.55 0.41 12.06
N GLN A 33 -0.50 1.15 12.42
CA GLN A 33 0.50 1.64 11.50
C GLN A 33 1.74 0.73 11.50
N THR A 34 2.19 0.34 10.31
CA THR A 34 3.49 -0.33 10.14
C THR A 34 4.40 0.52 9.27
N PHE A 35 5.67 0.13 9.16
CA PHE A 35 6.59 0.81 8.24
C PHE A 35 6.21 0.64 6.76
N TYR A 36 5.38 -0.35 6.42
CA TYR A 36 4.81 -0.51 5.08
C TYR A 36 3.51 0.27 4.87
N GLY A 37 3.07 1.02 5.87
CA GLY A 37 1.82 1.79 5.87
C GLY A 37 0.75 1.19 6.78
N ASN A 38 -0.45 1.76 6.65
CA ASN A 38 -1.59 1.48 7.51
C ASN A 38 -2.21 0.12 7.18
N ILE A 39 -2.65 -0.58 8.24
CA ILE A 39 -3.31 -1.88 8.14
C ILE A 39 -4.61 -1.82 8.93
N LYS A 40 -5.72 -2.03 8.22
CA LYS A 40 -7.06 -2.13 8.80
C LYS A 40 -7.91 -3.10 8.00
N PHE A 41 -8.48 -4.10 8.66
CA PHE A 41 -9.30 -5.09 7.97
C PHE A 41 -10.78 -4.69 7.98
N ALA A 42 -11.42 -4.81 6.83
CA ALA A 42 -12.88 -4.77 6.73
C ALA A 42 -13.48 -6.14 7.08
N LYS A 43 -14.82 -6.21 7.16
CA LYS A 43 -15.57 -7.43 7.50
C LYS A 43 -15.24 -8.63 6.59
N GLY A 44 -14.87 -8.38 5.33
CA GLY A 44 -14.45 -9.43 4.38
C GLY A 44 -12.98 -9.85 4.48
N GLY A 45 -12.19 -9.27 5.40
CA GLY A 45 -10.77 -9.59 5.59
C GLY A 45 -9.80 -8.81 4.70
N GLN A 46 -10.29 -7.89 3.87
CA GLN A 46 -9.47 -7.03 3.01
C GLN A 46 -8.88 -5.86 3.79
N ASN A 47 -7.60 -5.53 3.53
CA ASN A 47 -6.98 -4.32 4.08
C ASN A 47 -7.50 -3.08 3.35
N VAL A 48 -8.30 -2.26 4.03
CA VAL A 48 -8.93 -1.05 3.46
C VAL A 48 -8.10 0.22 3.62
N SER A 49 -7.08 0.19 4.47
CA SER A 49 -6.26 1.37 4.76
C SER A 49 -4.99 1.45 3.92
N LYS A 50 -4.77 0.50 3.00
CA LYS A 50 -3.62 0.52 2.09
C LYS A 50 -3.75 1.71 1.13
N PRO A 51 -2.84 2.71 1.16
CA PRO A 51 -2.84 3.75 0.15
C PRO A 51 -2.47 3.12 -1.21
N MET A 52 -3.37 3.25 -2.18
CA MET A 52 -3.10 2.82 -3.55
C MET A 52 -2.17 3.84 -4.20
N VAL A 53 -0.95 3.41 -4.50
CA VAL A 53 0.04 4.22 -5.21
C VAL A 53 -0.14 3.99 -6.71
N LEU A 54 -0.36 5.06 -7.46
CA LEU A 54 -0.36 5.02 -8.91
C LEU A 54 1.01 5.43 -9.44
N PHE A 55 1.59 4.58 -10.28
CA PHE A 55 2.81 4.89 -11.01
C PHE A 55 2.49 5.21 -12.46
N GLN A 56 3.21 6.16 -13.04
CA GLN A 56 3.22 6.43 -14.46
C GLN A 56 4.68 6.40 -14.95
N VAL A 57 4.92 5.70 -16.07
CA VAL A 57 6.20 5.79 -16.78
C VAL A 57 6.27 7.16 -17.44
N ILE A 58 7.20 7.99 -17.00
CA ILE A 58 7.43 9.34 -17.55
C ILE A 58 8.88 9.40 -18.02
N CYS A 59 9.08 9.86 -19.25
CA CYS A 59 10.41 10.07 -19.80
C CYS A 59 10.82 11.53 -19.72
N ASN A 60 12.13 11.77 -19.72
CA ASN A 60 12.69 13.11 -19.85
C ASN A 60 12.39 13.67 -21.25
N SER A 61 12.52 14.99 -21.41
CA SER A 61 12.13 15.70 -22.64
C SER A 61 12.80 15.22 -23.93
N ASP A 62 13.93 14.52 -23.81
CA ASP A 62 14.70 13.94 -24.92
C ASP A 62 14.40 12.45 -25.17
N GLY A 63 13.50 11.85 -24.39
CA GLY A 63 13.15 10.43 -24.46
C GLY A 63 14.27 9.47 -24.04
N SER A 64 15.42 9.96 -23.57
CA SER A 64 16.61 9.12 -23.31
C SER A 64 16.48 8.26 -22.06
N LYS A 65 15.62 8.66 -21.13
CA LYS A 65 15.39 7.97 -19.86
C LYS A 65 13.92 8.03 -19.47
N CYS A 66 13.35 6.86 -19.21
CA CYS A 66 12.00 6.70 -18.70
C CYS A 66 12.02 6.07 -17.31
N GLU A 67 11.28 6.64 -16.36
CA GLU A 67 11.24 6.17 -14.98
C GLU A 67 9.81 6.02 -14.49
N ASN A 68 9.58 5.06 -13.58
CA ASN A 68 8.31 4.96 -12.85
C ASN A 68 8.22 6.10 -11.83
N LYS A 69 7.39 7.09 -12.10
CA LYS A 69 7.09 8.19 -11.17
C LYS A 69 5.81 7.90 -10.41
N VAL A 70 5.80 8.21 -9.11
CA VAL A 70 4.57 8.16 -8.30
C VAL A 70 3.73 9.39 -8.65
N VAL A 71 2.52 9.17 -9.15
CA VAL A 71 1.62 10.27 -9.57
C VAL A 71 0.36 10.38 -8.70
N ALA A 72 0.05 9.36 -7.91
CA ALA A 72 -0.98 9.42 -6.88
C ALA A 72 -0.62 8.52 -5.69
N PRO A 73 -1.08 8.83 -4.45
CA PRO A 73 -1.92 9.98 -4.08
C PRO A 73 -1.15 11.32 -4.18
N THR A 74 -1.83 12.41 -4.51
CA THR A 74 -1.22 13.73 -4.79
C THR A 74 -0.34 14.25 -3.66
N LYS A 75 -0.68 13.94 -2.39
CA LYS A 75 0.13 14.31 -1.21
C LYS A 75 1.55 13.74 -1.25
N TRP A 76 1.77 12.61 -1.90
CA TRP A 76 3.05 11.90 -1.97
C TRP A 76 3.53 11.72 -3.41
N ALA A 77 2.96 12.46 -4.37
CA ALA A 77 3.31 12.36 -5.78
C ALA A 77 4.69 12.97 -6.04
N SER A 78 5.57 12.24 -6.72
CA SER A 78 6.86 12.74 -7.21
C SER A 78 6.77 13.41 -8.58
N ALA A 79 5.66 13.22 -9.30
CA ALA A 79 5.35 13.90 -10.56
C ALA A 79 3.83 14.13 -10.70
N LYS A 80 3.43 15.08 -11.55
CA LYS A 80 2.02 15.26 -11.92
C LYS A 80 1.61 14.15 -12.90
N LEU A 81 0.40 13.63 -12.72
CA LEU A 81 -0.23 12.70 -13.69
C LEU A 81 -0.34 13.39 -15.06
N VAL A 82 0.12 12.72 -16.11
CA VAL A 82 -0.01 13.17 -17.50
C VAL A 82 -1.16 12.42 -18.17
N HIS A 83 -2.20 13.14 -18.59
CA HIS A 83 -3.34 12.58 -19.31
C HIS A 83 -3.85 13.56 -20.39
N PRO A 84 -4.11 13.12 -21.64
CA PRO A 84 -3.85 11.79 -22.17
C PRO A 84 -2.34 11.51 -22.25
N THR A 85 -1.95 10.25 -22.05
CA THR A 85 -0.54 9.88 -22.14
C THR A 85 -0.05 10.07 -23.59
N PRO A 86 1.10 10.73 -23.83
CA PRO A 86 1.63 10.90 -25.18
C PRO A 86 1.78 9.55 -25.92
N SER A 87 1.73 9.59 -27.25
CA SER A 87 2.06 8.42 -28.07
C SER A 87 3.48 7.96 -27.78
N TRP A 88 3.76 6.66 -27.88
CA TRP A 88 5.10 6.11 -27.60
C TRP A 88 6.24 6.83 -28.34
N SER A 89 5.97 7.31 -29.55
CA SER A 89 6.91 8.10 -30.37
C SER A 89 7.19 9.53 -29.89
N LYS A 90 6.42 10.02 -28.91
CA LYS A 90 6.47 11.40 -28.36
C LYS A 90 6.61 11.39 -26.83
N ARG A 91 6.94 10.24 -26.24
CA ARG A 91 7.16 10.09 -24.80
C ARG A 91 8.58 10.43 -24.43
#